data_AF-A0A5E4YTE4-F1
#
_entry.id   AF-A0A5E4YTE4-F1
#
_cell.length_a   1.000
_cell.length_b   1.000
_cell.length_c   1.000
_cell.angle_alpha   90.00
_cell.angle_beta   90.00
_cell.angle_gamma   90.00
#
_symmetry.space_group_name_H-M   'P 1'
#
loop_
_entity.id
_entity.type
_entity.pdbx_description
1 polymer ?
#
loop_
_entity_poly.entity_id
_entity_poly.type
_entity_poly.pdbx_seq_one_letter_code
_entity_poly.pdbx_strand_id
1 'polypeptide(L)'
;MTSPKFVRGVLLLPAAALLSGCNTVLMSPSGDLAVRQRDIIIVSTVLMLLIIVPVIVLTLLFAWRYRASNKNAVYTPEWDHSTLLELLIWAAPLLIIIALGALTWVSTHKLDPYRPLERIDARRDLLPDTRPLTVQVVAMDWKWLFFYPDQGIATVNELAAPVDRPIRFEITSTTMMNSFFVPALAGQIYAMPGMETKLHAIINKPGVYDGFSANYSGAGFSGMRFKFHGLSADDFDAWVKQVKAKGDNLSRDKYLALEKPSEWVPVHYYGDVAPDLYDAILNRCVQAGQPCLKDMMDQPNHQHASKAPAGRTDALLANAMCTAQNTVQFASGMPRAPGEGLTQ
;
A
#
# COMPACT_ATOMS: atom_id res chain seq x y z
N MET A 1 -35.03 20.85 -39.44
CA MET A 1 -35.70 20.97 -38.11
C MET A 1 -35.43 19.70 -37.32
N THR A 2 -34.29 19.62 -36.63
CA THR A 2 -33.97 18.53 -35.71
C THR A 2 -34.60 18.84 -34.36
N SER A 3 -35.55 18.01 -33.95
CA SER A 3 -36.36 18.24 -32.75
C SER A 3 -35.48 18.20 -31.48
N PRO A 4 -35.56 19.21 -30.58
CA PRO A 4 -34.71 19.32 -29.39
C PRO A 4 -34.91 18.18 -28.37
N LYS A 5 -35.95 17.34 -28.55
CA LYS A 5 -36.20 16.16 -27.73
C LYS A 5 -35.25 15.00 -28.04
N PHE A 6 -34.75 14.90 -29.28
CA PHE A 6 -33.86 13.79 -29.69
C PHE A 6 -32.42 14.00 -29.17
N VAL A 7 -31.97 15.25 -29.09
CA VAL A 7 -30.63 15.61 -28.55
C VAL A 7 -30.55 15.38 -27.03
N ARG A 8 -31.65 15.57 -26.30
CA ARG A 8 -31.71 15.29 -24.84
C ARG A 8 -31.60 13.79 -24.51
N GLY A 9 -32.13 12.91 -25.35
CA GLY A 9 -32.01 11.45 -25.16
C GLY A 9 -30.60 10.91 -25.42
N VAL A 10 -29.91 11.47 -26.40
CA VAL A 10 -28.55 11.03 -26.79
C VAL A 10 -27.48 11.49 -25.80
N LEU A 11 -27.68 12.60 -25.08
CA LEU A 11 -26.77 13.08 -24.02
C LEU A 11 -26.89 12.32 -22.69
N LEU A 12 -28.01 11.63 -22.43
CA LEU A 12 -28.23 10.87 -21.19
C LEU A 12 -27.55 9.49 -21.20
N LEU A 13 -27.38 8.87 -22.37
CA LEU A 13 -26.69 7.59 -22.54
C LEU A 13 -25.21 7.59 -22.13
N PRO A 14 -24.37 8.55 -22.54
CA PRO A 14 -22.98 8.63 -22.07
C PRO A 14 -22.90 8.99 -20.59
N ALA A 15 -23.83 9.79 -20.07
CA ALA A 15 -23.93 10.07 -18.63
C ALA A 15 -24.23 8.79 -17.83
N ALA A 16 -25.15 7.93 -18.30
CA ALA A 16 -25.42 6.64 -17.67
C ALA A 16 -24.24 5.67 -17.74
N ALA A 17 -23.47 5.68 -18.84
CA ALA A 17 -22.25 4.89 -18.97
C ALA A 17 -21.14 5.35 -17.99
N LEU A 18 -21.04 6.67 -17.72
CA LEU A 18 -20.12 7.24 -16.73
C LEU A 18 -20.47 6.86 -15.27
N LEU A 19 -21.70 6.43 -14.99
CA LEU A 19 -22.13 5.97 -13.66
C LEU A 19 -21.93 4.45 -13.42
N SER A 20 -21.43 3.70 -14.39
CA SER A 20 -21.29 2.23 -14.29
C SER A 20 -20.22 1.73 -13.31
N GLY A 21 -19.46 2.61 -12.64
CA GLY A 21 -18.39 2.27 -11.69
C GLY A 21 -18.82 1.77 -10.30
N CYS A 22 -20.10 1.45 -10.08
CA CYS A 22 -20.63 1.08 -8.75
C CYS A 22 -20.04 -0.22 -8.16
N ASN A 23 -19.46 -1.11 -8.97
CA ASN A 23 -18.87 -2.38 -8.51
C ASN A 23 -17.33 -2.33 -8.40
N THR A 24 -16.78 -1.20 -7.98
CA THR A 24 -15.36 -1.12 -7.63
C THR A 24 -15.13 -1.68 -6.23
N VAL A 25 -14.00 -2.37 -6.02
CA VAL A 25 -13.66 -3.00 -4.73
C VAL A 25 -13.63 -1.98 -3.58
N LEU A 26 -13.24 -0.73 -3.88
CA LEU A 26 -13.24 0.37 -2.93
C LEU A 26 -14.66 0.87 -2.57
N MET A 27 -15.64 0.71 -3.46
CA MET A 27 -17.04 1.13 -3.23
C MET A 27 -17.91 0.03 -2.62
N SER A 28 -17.42 -1.21 -2.59
CA SER A 28 -18.07 -2.38 -1.97
C SER A 28 -17.12 -3.24 -1.12
N PRO A 29 -16.36 -2.65 -0.18
CA PRO A 29 -15.36 -3.39 0.59
C PRO A 29 -15.99 -4.36 1.61
N SER A 30 -15.17 -5.29 2.10
CA SER A 30 -15.61 -6.35 3.02
C SER A 30 -15.10 -6.18 4.46
N GLY A 31 -14.13 -5.31 4.71
CA GLY A 31 -13.67 -4.95 6.06
C GLY A 31 -14.23 -3.61 6.56
N ASP A 32 -14.46 -3.48 7.88
CA ASP A 32 -15.00 -2.25 8.51
C ASP A 32 -14.15 -1.01 8.22
N LEU A 33 -12.82 -1.12 8.26
CA LEU A 33 -11.92 0.01 7.97
C LEU A 33 -12.11 0.52 6.54
N ALA A 34 -12.16 -0.40 5.57
CA ALA A 34 -12.37 -0.04 4.18
C ALA A 34 -13.78 0.54 3.93
N VAL A 35 -14.82 0.07 4.64
CA VAL A 35 -16.18 0.67 4.58
C VAL A 35 -16.15 2.12 5.08
N ARG A 36 -15.49 2.40 6.21
CA ARG A 36 -15.38 3.78 6.71
C ARG A 36 -14.60 4.69 5.76
N GLN A 37 -13.54 4.17 5.15
CA GLN A 37 -12.78 4.89 4.13
C GLN A 37 -13.65 5.24 2.92
N ARG A 38 -14.46 4.27 2.44
CA ARG A 38 -15.44 4.53 1.37
C ARG A 38 -16.41 5.63 1.75
N ASP A 39 -16.98 5.58 2.95
CA ASP A 39 -17.97 6.57 3.39
C ASP A 39 -17.36 7.98 3.45
N ILE A 40 -16.09 8.11 3.86
CA ILE A 40 -15.34 9.39 3.81
C ILE A 40 -15.18 9.87 2.36
N ILE A 41 -14.84 8.98 1.44
CA ILE A 41 -14.71 9.33 0.00
C ILE A 41 -16.05 9.84 -0.52
N ILE A 42 -17.15 9.12 -0.27
CA ILE A 42 -18.49 9.49 -0.73
C ILE A 42 -18.91 10.85 -0.16
N VAL A 43 -18.79 11.05 1.16
CA VAL A 43 -19.14 12.33 1.80
C VAL A 43 -18.30 13.48 1.24
N SER A 44 -16.99 13.28 1.09
CA SER A 44 -16.09 14.31 0.56
C SER A 44 -16.41 14.65 -0.89
N THR A 45 -16.68 13.64 -1.73
CA THR A 45 -17.09 13.84 -3.13
C THR A 45 -18.41 14.59 -3.22
N VAL A 46 -19.42 14.23 -2.42
CA VAL A 46 -20.71 14.92 -2.42
C VAL A 46 -20.56 16.39 -2.00
N LEU A 47 -19.77 16.66 -0.95
CA LEU A 47 -19.50 18.03 -0.50
C LEU A 47 -18.78 18.86 -1.58
N MET A 48 -17.79 18.29 -2.27
CA MET A 48 -17.11 18.98 -3.39
C MET A 48 -18.06 19.22 -4.57
N LEU A 49 -18.89 18.24 -4.92
CA LEU A 49 -19.85 18.35 -6.02
C LEU A 49 -20.91 19.43 -5.77
N LEU A 50 -21.25 19.71 -4.51
CA LEU A 50 -22.18 20.79 -4.15
C LEU A 50 -21.73 22.15 -4.67
N ILE A 51 -20.43 22.44 -4.76
CA ILE A 51 -19.90 23.68 -5.35
C ILE A 51 -19.59 23.50 -6.83
N ILE A 52 -18.97 22.39 -7.21
CA ILE A 52 -18.50 22.19 -8.60
C ILE A 52 -19.67 22.15 -9.58
N VAL A 53 -20.76 21.46 -9.26
CA VAL A 53 -21.90 21.33 -10.17
C VAL A 53 -22.58 22.67 -10.44
N PRO A 54 -22.95 23.50 -9.44
CA PRO A 54 -23.46 24.84 -9.69
C PRO A 54 -22.51 25.72 -10.49
N VAL A 55 -21.19 25.69 -10.21
CA VAL A 55 -20.20 26.48 -10.97
C VAL A 55 -20.20 26.10 -12.45
N ILE A 56 -20.16 24.80 -12.77
CA ILE A 56 -20.21 24.32 -14.16
C ILE A 56 -21.54 24.72 -14.82
N VAL A 57 -22.66 24.51 -14.14
CA VAL A 57 -23.99 24.84 -14.65
C VAL A 57 -24.13 26.34 -14.91
N LEU A 58 -23.75 27.19 -13.96
CA LEU A 58 -23.79 28.65 -14.10
C LEU A 58 -22.85 29.13 -15.20
N THR A 59 -21.66 28.54 -15.34
CA THR A 59 -20.72 28.89 -16.41
C THR A 59 -21.32 28.60 -17.78
N LEU A 60 -21.90 27.41 -17.98
CA LEU A 60 -22.56 27.04 -19.23
C LEU A 60 -23.82 27.89 -19.50
N LEU A 61 -24.61 28.18 -18.45
CA LEU A 61 -25.77 29.05 -18.54
C LEU A 61 -25.39 30.46 -18.92
N PHE A 62 -24.35 31.05 -18.33
CA PHE A 62 -23.88 32.39 -18.66
C PHE A 62 -23.29 32.45 -20.06
N ALA A 63 -22.45 31.47 -20.44
CA ALA A 63 -21.93 31.35 -21.79
C ALA A 63 -23.05 31.29 -22.84
N TRP A 64 -24.14 30.57 -22.55
CA TRP A 64 -25.29 30.46 -23.46
C TRP A 64 -26.20 31.70 -23.45
N ARG A 65 -26.53 32.23 -22.27
CA ARG A 65 -27.49 33.33 -22.06
C ARG A 65 -26.92 34.69 -22.49
N TYR A 66 -25.64 34.95 -22.22
CA TYR A 66 -24.97 36.22 -22.49
C TYR A 66 -24.06 36.17 -23.73
N ARG A 67 -24.25 35.18 -24.60
CA ARG A 67 -23.56 35.12 -25.91
C ARG A 67 -23.88 36.36 -26.75
N ALA A 68 -22.92 36.82 -27.56
CA ALA A 68 -23.02 38.04 -28.38
C ALA A 68 -24.24 38.08 -29.34
N SER A 69 -24.76 36.91 -29.74
CA SER A 69 -25.94 36.83 -30.61
C SER A 69 -27.27 37.02 -29.89
N ASN A 70 -27.32 36.98 -28.55
CA ASN A 70 -28.55 37.19 -27.80
C ASN A 70 -28.77 38.67 -27.49
N LYS A 71 -29.74 39.30 -28.17
CA LYS A 71 -30.08 40.73 -27.99
C LYS A 71 -31.06 41.01 -26.85
N ASN A 72 -31.64 39.96 -26.26
CA ASN A 72 -32.64 40.07 -25.18
C ASN A 72 -32.01 39.95 -23.77
N ALA A 73 -30.69 39.99 -23.66
CA ALA A 73 -29.99 39.99 -22.37
C ALA A 73 -29.73 41.43 -21.90
N VAL A 74 -29.89 41.66 -20.59
CA VAL A 74 -29.48 42.92 -19.97
C VAL A 74 -27.95 42.98 -20.03
N TYR A 75 -27.41 44.04 -20.65
CA TYR A 75 -25.98 44.27 -20.77
C TYR A 75 -25.57 45.44 -19.87
N THR A 76 -24.75 45.14 -18.86
CA THR A 76 -24.26 46.11 -17.86
C THR A 76 -22.73 46.08 -17.83
N PRO A 77 -22.04 46.87 -18.67
CA PRO A 77 -20.57 46.86 -18.78
C PRO A 77 -19.87 47.45 -17.56
N GLU A 78 -20.51 48.37 -16.85
CA GLU A 78 -19.94 49.10 -15.71
C GLU A 78 -20.17 48.39 -14.36
N TRP A 79 -20.74 47.18 -14.37
CA TRP A 79 -21.00 46.42 -13.15
C TRP A 79 -19.84 45.47 -12.86
N ASP A 80 -19.05 45.78 -11.85
CA ASP A 80 -17.82 45.09 -11.48
C ASP A 80 -17.82 44.61 -10.02
N HIS A 81 -18.67 45.17 -9.16
CA HIS A 81 -18.69 44.87 -7.74
C HIS A 81 -20.08 44.53 -7.18
N SER A 82 -20.12 43.50 -6.34
CA SER A 82 -21.26 43.16 -5.50
C SER A 82 -20.80 42.45 -4.23
N THR A 83 -20.94 43.14 -3.10
CA THR A 83 -20.58 42.63 -1.77
C THR A 83 -21.28 41.31 -1.42
N LEU A 84 -22.53 41.13 -1.84
CA LEU A 84 -23.31 39.92 -1.58
C LEU A 84 -22.73 38.71 -2.33
N LEU A 85 -22.35 38.88 -3.59
CA LEU A 85 -21.74 37.81 -4.38
C LEU A 85 -20.34 37.49 -3.91
N GLU A 86 -19.56 38.51 -3.56
CA GLU A 86 -18.24 38.34 -2.97
C GLU A 86 -18.31 37.53 -1.67
N LEU A 87 -19.23 37.87 -0.76
CA LEU A 87 -19.43 37.13 0.48
C LEU A 87 -19.79 35.66 0.22
N LEU A 88 -20.70 35.39 -0.73
CA LEU A 88 -21.10 34.01 -1.06
C LEU A 88 -19.95 33.19 -1.66
N ILE A 89 -19.18 33.77 -2.59
CA ILE A 89 -18.07 33.09 -3.27
C ILE A 89 -16.93 32.77 -2.30
N TRP A 90 -16.70 33.59 -1.28
CA TRP A 90 -15.71 33.32 -0.24
C TRP A 90 -16.24 32.40 0.86
N ALA A 91 -17.44 32.65 1.37
CA ALA A 91 -17.98 31.93 2.53
C ALA A 91 -18.31 30.47 2.20
N ALA A 92 -18.87 30.19 1.00
CA ALA A 92 -19.29 28.83 0.66
C ALA A 92 -18.11 27.84 0.58
N PRO A 93 -17.00 28.10 -0.15
CA PRO A 93 -15.82 27.23 -0.13
C PRO A 93 -15.18 27.15 1.25
N LEU A 94 -15.08 28.27 1.98
CA LEU A 94 -14.49 28.30 3.31
C LEU A 94 -15.22 27.36 4.28
N LEU A 95 -16.57 27.39 4.29
CA LEU A 95 -17.38 26.53 5.14
C LEU A 95 -17.19 25.05 4.80
N ILE A 96 -17.08 24.70 3.51
CA ILE A 96 -16.82 23.32 3.09
C ILE A 96 -15.43 22.85 3.53
N ILE A 97 -14.39 23.70 3.39
CA ILE A 97 -13.05 23.35 3.86
C ILE A 97 -13.02 23.15 5.38
N ILE A 98 -13.74 23.96 6.16
CA ILE A 98 -13.87 23.76 7.61
C ILE A 98 -14.53 22.41 7.91
N ALA A 99 -15.63 22.07 7.23
CA ALA A 99 -16.32 20.81 7.41
C ALA A 99 -15.44 19.60 7.03
N LEU A 100 -14.74 19.66 5.90
CA LEU A 100 -13.80 18.63 5.45
C LEU A 100 -12.59 18.51 6.38
N GLY A 101 -12.08 19.63 6.90
CA GLY A 101 -10.98 19.65 7.86
C GLY A 101 -11.37 18.94 9.17
N ALA A 102 -12.55 19.24 9.71
CA ALA A 102 -13.07 18.55 10.89
C ALA A 102 -13.28 17.06 10.66
N LEU A 103 -13.87 16.68 9.52
CA LEU A 103 -14.06 15.28 9.13
C LEU A 103 -12.71 14.54 9.01
N THR A 104 -11.73 15.17 8.35
CA THR A 104 -10.38 14.61 8.15
C THR A 104 -9.69 14.42 9.48
N TRP A 105 -9.70 15.41 10.35
CA TRP A 105 -9.09 15.33 11.68
C TRP A 105 -9.61 14.13 12.49
N VAL A 106 -10.94 13.99 12.59
CA VAL A 106 -11.59 12.91 13.33
C VAL A 106 -11.29 11.55 12.69
N SER A 107 -11.31 11.50 11.36
CA SER A 107 -11.08 10.25 10.62
C SER A 107 -9.64 9.77 10.77
N THR A 108 -8.65 10.66 10.65
CA THR A 108 -7.22 10.33 10.80
C THR A 108 -6.91 9.72 12.16
N HIS A 109 -7.47 10.26 13.26
CA HIS A 109 -7.24 9.73 14.60
C HIS A 109 -7.98 8.41 14.89
N LYS A 110 -9.12 8.18 14.21
CA LYS A 110 -9.92 6.95 14.39
C LYS A 110 -9.47 5.81 13.49
N LEU A 111 -8.84 6.12 12.36
CA LEU A 111 -8.38 5.15 11.36
C LEU A 111 -6.85 5.02 11.33
N ASP A 112 -6.20 5.40 12.42
CA ASP A 112 -4.76 5.17 12.59
C ASP A 112 -4.46 3.66 12.53
N PRO A 113 -3.62 3.20 11.58
CA PRO A 113 -3.24 1.79 11.46
C PRO A 113 -2.67 1.17 12.74
N TYR A 114 -2.04 1.98 13.60
CA TYR A 114 -1.40 1.52 14.83
C TYR A 114 -2.40 1.33 15.99
N ARG A 115 -3.61 1.86 15.86
CA ARG A 115 -4.63 1.76 16.92
C ARG A 115 -5.31 0.39 16.87
N PRO A 116 -5.42 -0.33 18.01
CA PRO A 116 -6.22 -1.53 18.09
C PRO A 116 -7.69 -1.28 17.70
N LEU A 117 -8.32 -2.26 17.08
CA LEU A 117 -9.73 -2.16 16.70
C LEU A 117 -10.63 -2.22 17.94
N GLU A 118 -11.65 -1.36 17.96
CA GLU A 118 -12.67 -1.31 19.01
C GLU A 118 -13.97 -2.03 18.62
N ARG A 119 -14.18 -2.28 17.31
CA ARG A 119 -15.40 -2.92 16.78
C ARG A 119 -15.13 -3.87 15.63
N ILE A 120 -16.02 -4.83 15.45
CA ILE A 120 -15.99 -5.82 14.36
C ILE A 120 -16.62 -5.22 13.10
N ASP A 121 -17.78 -4.59 13.26
CA ASP A 121 -18.52 -3.90 12.21
C ASP A 121 -19.38 -2.77 12.80
N ALA A 122 -20.22 -2.13 11.99
CA ALA A 122 -21.08 -1.03 12.40
C ALA A 122 -22.11 -1.39 13.49
N ARG A 123 -22.37 -2.68 13.75
CA ARG A 123 -23.40 -3.17 14.68
C ARG A 123 -22.84 -4.04 15.81
N ARG A 124 -21.62 -4.58 15.66
CA ARG A 124 -20.97 -5.49 16.60
C ARG A 124 -19.68 -4.88 17.13
N ASP A 125 -19.65 -4.66 18.44
CA ASP A 125 -18.43 -4.26 19.15
C ASP A 125 -17.50 -5.46 19.38
N LEU A 126 -16.21 -5.19 19.55
CA LEU A 126 -15.24 -6.22 19.88
C LEU A 126 -15.35 -6.54 21.38
N LEU A 127 -15.49 -7.83 21.70
CA LEU A 127 -15.39 -8.27 23.08
C LEU A 127 -13.96 -8.00 23.59
N PRO A 128 -13.79 -7.43 24.81
CA PRO A 128 -12.48 -7.02 25.34
C PRO A 128 -11.43 -8.15 25.41
N ASP A 129 -11.87 -9.41 25.45
CA ASP A 129 -11.01 -10.60 25.63
C ASP A 129 -10.69 -11.30 24.29
N THR A 130 -11.06 -10.71 23.16
CA THR A 130 -10.77 -11.28 21.83
C THR A 130 -9.29 -11.13 21.51
N ARG A 131 -8.54 -12.23 21.50
CA ARG A 131 -7.13 -12.21 21.10
C ARG A 131 -6.98 -11.99 19.58
N PRO A 132 -6.30 -10.92 19.14
CA PRO A 132 -6.05 -10.70 17.72
C PRO A 132 -5.17 -11.81 17.16
N LEU A 133 -5.38 -12.17 15.89
CA LEU A 133 -4.44 -13.00 15.14
C LEU A 133 -3.23 -12.15 14.77
N THR A 134 -2.03 -12.53 15.21
CA THR A 134 -0.80 -11.84 14.79
C THR A 134 -0.30 -12.45 13.50
N VAL A 135 -0.07 -11.61 12.49
CA VAL A 135 0.55 -12.01 11.22
C VAL A 135 1.73 -11.09 10.96
N GLN A 136 2.89 -11.70 10.81
CA GLN A 136 4.13 -11.01 10.49
C GLN A 136 4.36 -11.06 8.98
N VAL A 137 4.50 -9.91 8.34
CA VAL A 137 4.61 -9.76 6.90
C VAL A 137 6.00 -9.25 6.56
N VAL A 138 6.69 -9.96 5.68
CA VAL A 138 7.99 -9.55 5.15
C VAL A 138 7.86 -9.34 3.65
N ALA A 139 8.09 -8.10 3.23
CA ALA A 139 8.25 -7.77 1.82
C ALA A 139 9.68 -8.13 1.37
N MET A 140 9.79 -9.10 0.46
CA MET A 140 11.06 -9.51 -0.14
C MET A 140 11.12 -9.03 -1.60
N ASP A 141 12.24 -9.26 -2.27
CA ASP A 141 12.36 -8.97 -3.71
C ASP A 141 11.34 -9.82 -4.51
N TRP A 142 10.28 -9.13 -4.90
CA TRP A 142 9.12 -9.54 -5.71
C TRP A 142 8.28 -10.71 -5.20
N LYS A 143 8.22 -10.88 -3.87
CA LYS A 143 7.39 -11.88 -3.20
C LYS A 143 7.03 -11.45 -1.78
N TRP A 144 5.94 -11.99 -1.28
CA TRP A 144 5.46 -11.74 0.07
C TRP A 144 5.63 -12.99 0.93
N LEU A 145 6.25 -12.83 2.08
CA LEU A 145 6.40 -13.89 3.07
C LEU A 145 5.58 -13.53 4.30
N PHE A 146 4.73 -14.47 4.73
CA PHE A 146 3.82 -14.31 5.86
C PHE A 146 4.18 -15.32 6.93
N PHE A 147 4.32 -14.88 8.17
CA PHE A 147 4.58 -15.69 9.35
C PHE A 147 3.38 -15.64 10.29
N TYR A 148 3.07 -16.79 10.87
CA TYR A 148 2.03 -16.95 11.89
C TYR A 148 2.69 -17.44 13.17
N PRO A 149 3.17 -16.55 14.04
CA PRO A 149 3.95 -16.93 15.23
C PRO A 149 3.17 -17.84 16.17
N ASP A 150 1.86 -17.59 16.36
CA ASP A 150 1.01 -18.41 17.24
C ASP A 150 0.84 -19.86 16.73
N GLN A 151 0.92 -20.06 15.40
CA GLN A 151 0.77 -21.36 14.77
C GLN A 151 2.12 -22.01 14.43
N GLY A 152 3.21 -21.26 14.38
CA GLY A 152 4.54 -21.73 13.98
C GLY A 152 4.68 -22.07 12.50
N ILE A 153 3.90 -21.40 11.63
CA ILE A 153 3.89 -21.65 10.17
C ILE A 153 4.29 -20.38 9.40
N ALA A 154 4.73 -20.56 8.16
CA ALA A 154 4.92 -19.47 7.21
C ALA A 154 4.42 -19.82 5.81
N THR A 155 4.03 -18.81 5.04
CA THR A 155 3.50 -18.97 3.69
C THR A 155 4.04 -17.90 2.76
N VAL A 156 4.24 -18.25 1.49
CA VAL A 156 4.69 -17.33 0.44
C VAL A 156 3.52 -17.03 -0.49
N ASN A 157 3.25 -15.75 -0.75
CA ASN A 157 2.23 -15.26 -1.67
C ASN A 157 0.77 -15.71 -1.38
N GLU A 158 0.51 -16.30 -0.22
CA GLU A 158 -0.84 -16.64 0.25
C GLU A 158 -0.99 -16.28 1.73
N LEU A 159 -2.09 -15.61 2.06
CA LEU A 159 -2.45 -15.16 3.40
C LEU A 159 -3.88 -15.63 3.69
N ALA A 160 -4.13 -16.17 4.88
CA ALA A 160 -5.44 -16.62 5.30
C ALA A 160 -5.75 -16.06 6.70
N ALA A 161 -7.00 -15.68 6.93
CA ALA A 161 -7.45 -15.25 8.25
C ALA A 161 -8.92 -15.60 8.48
N PRO A 162 -9.31 -15.88 9.73
CA PRO A 162 -10.70 -16.11 10.07
C PRO A 162 -11.50 -14.80 10.00
N VAL A 163 -12.73 -14.89 9.50
CA VAL A 163 -13.68 -13.78 9.48
C VAL A 163 -14.09 -13.37 10.88
N ASP A 164 -14.43 -12.09 11.05
CA ASP A 164 -14.86 -11.48 12.31
C ASP A 164 -13.86 -11.56 13.48
N ARG A 165 -12.58 -11.87 13.19
CA ARG A 165 -11.49 -11.80 14.17
C ARG A 165 -10.53 -10.64 13.84
N PRO A 166 -10.13 -9.81 14.81
CA PRO A 166 -9.09 -8.81 14.61
C PRO A 166 -7.77 -9.43 14.18
N ILE A 167 -7.12 -8.83 13.19
CA ILE A 167 -5.81 -9.22 12.70
C ILE A 167 -4.84 -8.07 12.99
N ARG A 168 -3.71 -8.38 13.61
CA ARG A 168 -2.60 -7.46 13.80
C ARG A 168 -1.50 -7.85 12.82
N PHE A 169 -1.26 -7.00 11.84
CA PHE A 169 -0.13 -7.13 10.93
C PHE A 169 1.08 -6.39 11.50
N GLU A 170 2.20 -7.10 11.59
CA GLU A 170 3.53 -6.58 11.86
C GLU A 170 4.31 -6.67 10.55
N ILE A 171 4.65 -5.53 9.96
CA ILE A 171 5.11 -5.46 8.57
C ILE A 171 6.52 -4.90 8.53
N THR A 172 7.40 -5.61 7.85
CA THR A 172 8.76 -5.15 7.57
C THR A 172 9.16 -5.49 6.13
N SER A 173 10.33 -5.03 5.71
CA SER A 173 10.90 -5.34 4.40
C SER A 173 12.34 -5.82 4.54
N THR A 174 12.77 -6.70 3.64
CA THR A 174 14.15 -7.20 3.62
C THR A 174 15.08 -6.20 2.93
N THR A 175 14.65 -5.65 1.80
CA THR A 175 15.53 -4.95 0.86
C THR A 175 15.03 -3.55 0.52
N MET A 176 13.83 -3.44 -0.03
CA MET A 176 13.31 -2.23 -0.67
C MET A 176 11.97 -1.82 -0.07
N MET A 177 11.66 -0.52 -0.12
CA MET A 177 10.37 -0.03 0.35
C MET A 177 9.23 -0.58 -0.51
N ASN A 178 8.27 -1.27 0.11
CA ASN A 178 7.05 -1.75 -0.52
C ASN A 178 5.82 -1.14 0.16
N SER A 179 4.63 -1.34 -0.41
CA SER A 179 3.37 -0.93 0.23
C SER A 179 2.43 -2.11 0.27
N PHE A 180 2.17 -2.65 1.46
CA PHE A 180 1.25 -3.75 1.67
C PHE A 180 -0.19 -3.24 1.50
N PHE A 181 -0.92 -3.77 0.53
CA PHE A 181 -2.29 -3.35 0.27
C PHE A 181 -3.22 -4.52 -0.06
N VAL A 182 -4.32 -4.60 0.70
CA VAL A 182 -5.46 -5.49 0.44
C VAL A 182 -6.71 -4.60 0.37
N PRO A 183 -7.15 -4.17 -0.83
CA PRO A 183 -8.18 -3.13 -0.99
C PRO A 183 -9.52 -3.45 -0.32
N ALA A 184 -9.87 -4.74 -0.23
CA ALA A 184 -11.13 -5.18 0.38
C ALA A 184 -11.10 -5.15 1.91
N LEU A 185 -9.92 -5.03 2.52
CA LEU A 185 -9.67 -5.22 3.95
C LEU A 185 -9.45 -3.88 4.67
N ALA A 186 -8.40 -3.15 4.30
CA ALA A 186 -7.97 -1.92 4.98
C ALA A 186 -7.15 -1.01 4.04
N GLY A 187 -6.75 0.15 4.54
CA GLY A 187 -5.81 1.03 3.86
C GLY A 187 -4.44 0.39 3.64
N GLN A 188 -3.68 0.94 2.69
CA GLN A 188 -2.30 0.52 2.45
C GLN A 188 -1.35 1.03 3.54
N ILE A 189 -0.26 0.32 3.78
CA ILE A 189 0.81 0.75 4.68
C ILE A 189 2.19 0.36 4.13
N TYR A 190 3.18 1.22 4.35
CA TYR A 190 4.53 0.97 3.88
C TYR A 190 5.23 -0.13 4.68
N ALA A 191 5.97 -0.96 3.95
CA ALA A 191 6.92 -1.93 4.47
C ALA A 191 8.33 -1.36 4.23
N MET A 192 9.05 -1.07 5.32
CA MET A 192 10.37 -0.42 5.27
C MET A 192 11.44 -1.33 5.87
N PRO A 193 12.63 -1.42 5.26
CA PRO A 193 13.72 -2.21 5.82
C PRO A 193 14.23 -1.64 7.13
N GLY A 194 14.40 -2.50 8.14
CA GLY A 194 14.91 -2.09 9.46
C GLY A 194 13.87 -1.42 10.36
N MET A 195 12.60 -1.38 9.94
CA MET A 195 11.50 -0.84 10.74
C MET A 195 10.32 -1.80 10.73
N GLU A 196 9.56 -1.79 11.82
CA GLU A 196 8.29 -2.50 11.91
C GLU A 196 7.14 -1.49 11.85
N THR A 197 6.26 -1.67 10.88
CA THR A 197 4.98 -0.95 10.80
C THR A 197 3.84 -1.85 11.24
N LYS A 198 2.81 -1.26 11.85
CA LYS A 198 1.66 -2.00 12.38
C LYS A 198 0.39 -1.61 11.65
N LEU A 199 -0.41 -2.62 11.31
CA LEU A 199 -1.72 -2.42 10.71
C LEU A 199 -2.71 -3.35 11.39
N HIS A 200 -3.77 -2.78 11.95
CA HIS A 200 -4.89 -3.55 12.46
C HIS A 200 -5.99 -3.61 11.40
N ALA A 201 -6.59 -4.78 11.21
CA ALA A 201 -7.65 -4.96 10.23
C ALA A 201 -8.61 -6.09 10.63
N ILE A 202 -9.77 -6.11 9.99
CA ILE A 202 -10.77 -7.16 10.15
C ILE A 202 -11.49 -7.41 8.83
N ILE A 203 -11.81 -8.69 8.57
CA ILE A 203 -12.58 -9.11 7.41
C ILE A 203 -13.93 -9.66 7.87
N ASN A 204 -15.04 -9.12 7.36
CA ASN A 204 -16.39 -9.49 7.80
C ASN A 204 -17.11 -10.45 6.85
N LYS A 205 -16.53 -10.72 5.67
CA LYS A 205 -17.13 -11.61 4.67
C LYS A 205 -16.13 -12.68 4.26
N PRO A 206 -16.53 -13.96 4.19
CA PRO A 206 -15.69 -14.99 3.64
C PRO A 206 -15.53 -14.80 2.14
N GLY A 207 -14.34 -15.13 1.62
CA GLY A 207 -14.02 -14.96 0.21
C GLY A 207 -12.53 -14.92 -0.07
N VAL A 208 -12.17 -14.86 -1.35
CA VAL A 208 -10.79 -14.70 -1.81
C VAL A 208 -10.61 -13.29 -2.35
N TYR A 209 -9.67 -12.56 -1.78
CA TYR A 209 -9.37 -11.18 -2.09
C TYR A 209 -7.96 -11.06 -2.68
N ASP A 210 -7.78 -10.09 -3.57
CA ASP A 210 -6.46 -9.76 -4.12
C ASP A 210 -5.71 -8.83 -3.18
N GLY A 211 -4.48 -9.20 -2.84
CA GLY A 211 -3.49 -8.33 -2.22
C GLY A 211 -2.33 -8.08 -3.18
N PHE A 212 -1.72 -6.89 -3.11
CA PHE A 212 -0.61 -6.53 -3.98
C PHE A 212 0.28 -5.46 -3.36
N SER A 213 1.48 -5.27 -3.93
CA SER A 213 2.32 -4.12 -3.60
C SER A 213 1.84 -2.87 -4.34
N ALA A 214 1.59 -1.79 -3.60
CA ALA A 214 1.19 -0.50 -4.17
C ALA A 214 2.36 0.48 -4.40
N ASN A 215 3.60 0.08 -4.10
CA ASN A 215 4.79 0.89 -4.31
C ASN A 215 5.79 0.17 -5.23
N TYR A 216 6.30 0.88 -6.24
CA TYR A 216 7.24 0.31 -7.20
C TYR A 216 8.54 -0.15 -6.53
N SER A 217 8.94 -1.39 -6.80
CA SER A 217 10.08 -2.06 -6.18
C SER A 217 10.98 -2.78 -7.21
N GLY A 218 10.99 -2.34 -8.47
CA GLY A 218 11.89 -2.86 -9.51
C GLY A 218 11.21 -3.78 -10.54
N ALA A 219 12.02 -4.59 -11.24
CA ALA A 219 11.63 -5.35 -12.42
C ALA A 219 10.42 -6.29 -12.21
N GLY A 220 10.44 -7.09 -11.15
CA GLY A 220 9.37 -8.03 -10.81
C GLY A 220 8.18 -7.43 -10.05
N PHE A 221 8.07 -6.10 -9.94
CA PHE A 221 7.00 -5.43 -9.18
C PHE A 221 5.60 -5.88 -9.62
N SER A 222 5.39 -6.12 -10.91
CA SER A 222 4.10 -6.56 -11.47
C SER A 222 3.63 -7.91 -10.93
N GLY A 223 4.57 -8.77 -10.51
CA GLY A 223 4.32 -10.08 -9.93
C GLY A 223 4.09 -10.07 -8.41
N MET A 224 4.23 -8.92 -7.74
CA MET A 224 4.04 -8.79 -6.29
C MET A 224 2.57 -8.82 -5.89
N ARG A 225 1.92 -9.96 -6.14
CA ARG A 225 0.51 -10.22 -5.83
C ARG A 225 0.42 -11.44 -4.93
N PHE A 226 -0.52 -11.40 -4.00
CA PHE A 226 -0.84 -12.50 -3.11
C PHE A 226 -2.35 -12.64 -2.99
N LYS A 227 -2.81 -13.82 -2.58
CA LYS A 227 -4.22 -14.07 -2.31
C LYS A 227 -4.47 -13.98 -0.81
N PHE A 228 -5.51 -13.23 -0.43
CA PHE A 228 -6.00 -13.14 0.93
C PHE A 228 -7.31 -13.93 1.05
N HIS A 229 -7.31 -14.98 1.87
CA HIS A 229 -8.44 -15.86 2.10
C HIS A 229 -9.13 -15.46 3.41
N GLY A 230 -10.33 -14.88 3.32
CA GLY A 230 -11.24 -14.74 4.45
C GLY A 230 -12.00 -16.05 4.64
N LEU A 231 -11.66 -16.80 5.70
CA LEU A 231 -12.18 -18.14 5.97
C LEU A 231 -13.08 -18.16 7.20
N SER A 232 -13.92 -19.18 7.35
CA SER A 232 -14.55 -19.45 8.65
C SER A 232 -13.47 -19.90 9.66
N ALA A 233 -13.79 -19.88 10.97
CA ALA A 233 -12.84 -20.33 11.98
C ALA A 233 -12.43 -21.81 11.76
N ASP A 234 -13.39 -22.68 11.44
CA ASP A 234 -13.14 -24.10 11.18
C ASP A 234 -12.30 -24.32 9.92
N ASP A 235 -12.59 -23.57 8.86
CA ASP A 235 -11.82 -23.63 7.61
C ASP A 235 -10.39 -23.09 7.79
N PHE A 236 -10.21 -22.06 8.63
CA PHE A 236 -8.89 -21.55 8.98
C PHE A 236 -8.08 -22.61 9.74
N ASP A 237 -8.67 -23.28 10.72
CA ASP A 237 -7.99 -24.35 11.46
C ASP A 237 -7.65 -25.54 10.55
N ALA A 238 -8.52 -25.87 9.59
CA ALA A 238 -8.23 -26.86 8.57
C ALA A 238 -7.08 -26.43 7.64
N TRP A 239 -7.06 -25.16 7.21
CA TRP A 239 -5.98 -24.59 6.41
C TRP A 239 -4.64 -24.62 7.17
N VAL A 240 -4.62 -24.24 8.45
CA VAL A 240 -3.41 -24.32 9.30
C VAL A 240 -2.89 -25.76 9.38
N LYS A 241 -3.77 -26.75 9.59
CA LYS A 241 -3.38 -28.17 9.60
C LYS A 241 -2.81 -28.62 8.25
N GLN A 242 -3.39 -28.16 7.14
CA GLN A 242 -2.87 -28.44 5.80
C GLN A 242 -1.46 -27.85 5.60
N VAL A 243 -1.24 -26.60 6.00
CA VAL A 243 0.07 -25.93 5.90
C VAL A 243 1.11 -26.69 6.73
N LYS A 244 0.77 -27.09 7.96
CA LYS A 244 1.66 -27.90 8.81
C LYS A 244 2.00 -29.27 8.21
N ALA A 245 1.04 -29.92 7.57
CA ALA A 245 1.23 -31.26 7.02
C ALA A 245 1.99 -31.27 5.69
N LYS A 246 1.81 -30.23 4.85
CA LYS A 246 2.41 -30.14 3.51
C LYS A 246 3.63 -29.24 3.43
N GLY A 247 3.87 -28.42 4.45
CA GLY A 247 4.88 -27.38 4.40
C GLY A 247 6.26 -27.88 4.80
N ASP A 248 7.27 -27.32 4.15
CA ASP A 248 8.67 -27.58 4.50
C ASP A 248 9.08 -26.85 5.79
N ASN A 249 10.24 -27.17 6.35
CA ASN A 249 10.86 -26.33 7.38
C ASN A 249 11.49 -25.07 6.72
N LEU A 250 11.27 -23.89 7.32
CA LEU A 250 11.92 -22.62 6.97
C LEU A 250 13.08 -22.32 7.93
N SER A 251 14.27 -22.80 7.58
CA SER A 251 15.52 -22.49 8.28
C SER A 251 16.13 -21.17 7.79
N ARG A 252 17.11 -20.63 8.53
CA ARG A 252 17.86 -19.43 8.10
C ARG A 252 18.52 -19.61 6.74
N ASP A 253 19.10 -20.77 6.46
CA ASP A 253 19.73 -21.05 5.16
C ASP A 253 18.70 -21.08 4.02
N LYS A 254 17.53 -21.68 4.27
CA LYS A 254 16.42 -21.69 3.31
C LYS A 254 15.85 -20.29 3.09
N TYR A 255 15.79 -19.48 4.14
CA TYR A 255 15.43 -18.07 4.02
C TYR A 255 16.44 -17.32 3.15
N LEU A 256 17.74 -17.48 3.36
CA LEU A 256 18.77 -16.84 2.52
C LEU A 256 18.70 -17.29 1.06
N ALA A 257 18.30 -18.53 0.81
CA ALA A 257 18.03 -19.02 -0.54
C ALA A 257 16.77 -18.35 -1.14
N LEU A 258 15.72 -18.17 -0.33
CA LEU A 258 14.49 -17.49 -0.71
C LEU A 258 14.71 -15.99 -0.92
N GLU A 259 15.57 -15.34 -0.14
CA GLU A 259 15.88 -13.90 -0.21
C GLU A 259 16.38 -13.46 -1.58
N LYS A 260 17.07 -14.35 -2.30
CA LYS A 260 17.56 -14.05 -3.65
C LYS A 260 16.42 -13.54 -4.55
N PRO A 261 16.68 -12.54 -5.41
CA PRO A 261 15.67 -11.99 -6.30
C PRO A 261 15.04 -13.10 -7.16
N SER A 262 13.71 -13.19 -7.13
CA SER A 262 12.94 -14.15 -7.91
C SER A 262 11.56 -13.58 -8.22
N GLU A 263 11.01 -13.93 -9.37
CA GLU A 263 9.74 -13.40 -9.86
C GLU A 263 8.70 -14.53 -10.00
N TRP A 264 7.41 -14.18 -9.83
CA TRP A 264 6.29 -15.10 -10.03
C TRP A 264 6.40 -16.40 -9.24
N VAL A 265 6.97 -16.32 -8.03
CA VAL A 265 7.10 -17.47 -7.13
C VAL A 265 5.70 -17.99 -6.79
N PRO A 266 5.42 -19.28 -7.03
CA PRO A 266 4.11 -19.84 -6.69
C PRO A 266 3.91 -19.88 -5.18
N VAL A 267 2.69 -20.18 -4.75
CA VAL A 267 2.40 -20.32 -3.32
C VAL A 267 3.23 -21.48 -2.75
N HIS A 268 3.98 -21.18 -1.69
CA HIS A 268 4.74 -22.17 -0.93
C HIS A 268 4.35 -22.13 0.54
N TYR A 269 4.33 -23.31 1.15
CA TYR A 269 3.96 -23.52 2.53
C TYR A 269 5.17 -23.98 3.34
N TYR A 270 5.30 -23.43 4.55
CA TYR A 270 6.28 -23.86 5.54
C TYR A 270 5.54 -24.27 6.82
N GLY A 271 5.68 -25.54 7.19
CA GLY A 271 4.99 -26.14 8.32
C GLY A 271 5.70 -25.93 9.65
N ASP A 272 6.97 -25.52 9.60
CA ASP A 272 7.82 -25.24 10.74
C ASP A 272 8.76 -24.08 10.39
N VAL A 273 8.98 -23.16 11.32
CA VAL A 273 9.77 -21.94 11.11
C VAL A 273 10.82 -21.81 12.19
N ALA A 274 12.04 -21.45 11.79
CA ALA A 274 13.10 -21.16 12.75
C ALA A 274 12.68 -20.08 13.76
N PRO A 275 12.94 -20.28 15.06
CA PRO A 275 12.62 -19.29 16.07
C PRO A 275 13.35 -17.97 15.78
N ASP A 276 12.69 -16.86 16.13
CA ASP A 276 13.21 -15.50 15.99
C ASP A 276 13.63 -15.09 14.56
N LEU A 277 13.19 -15.82 13.53
CA LEU A 277 13.57 -15.51 12.16
C LEU A 277 13.05 -14.13 11.73
N TYR A 278 11.81 -13.78 12.08
CA TYR A 278 11.25 -12.46 11.79
C TYR A 278 12.05 -11.34 12.49
N ASP A 279 12.41 -11.52 13.76
CA ASP A 279 13.23 -10.53 14.49
C ASP A 279 14.63 -10.40 13.86
N ALA A 280 15.23 -11.51 13.40
CA ALA A 280 16.49 -11.47 12.67
C ALA A 280 16.38 -10.76 11.32
N ILE A 281 15.24 -10.86 10.62
CA ILE A 281 14.98 -10.13 9.37
C ILE A 281 14.83 -8.64 9.67
N LEU A 282 14.00 -8.28 10.65
CA LEU A 282 13.77 -6.90 11.09
C LEU A 282 15.08 -6.22 11.47
N ASN A 283 15.94 -6.91 12.21
CA ASN A 283 17.23 -6.40 12.66
C ASN A 283 18.39 -6.65 11.67
N ARG A 284 18.09 -7.17 10.48
CA ARG A 284 19.05 -7.39 9.38
C ARG A 284 20.27 -8.24 9.78
N CYS A 285 20.04 -9.29 10.56
CA CYS A 285 21.07 -10.22 11.06
C CYS A 285 20.73 -11.68 10.83
N VAL A 286 20.14 -12.00 9.67
CA VAL A 286 19.80 -13.38 9.32
C VAL A 286 21.05 -14.23 9.06
N GLN A 287 22.13 -13.62 8.58
CA GLN A 287 23.41 -14.31 8.35
C GLN A 287 24.14 -14.59 9.67
N ALA A 288 24.66 -15.81 9.80
CA ALA A 288 25.39 -16.22 10.99
C ALA A 288 26.63 -15.34 11.22
N GLY A 289 26.74 -14.76 12.43
CA GLY A 289 27.88 -13.91 12.83
C GLY A 289 27.73 -12.41 12.48
N GLN A 290 26.64 -12.00 11.83
CA GLN A 290 26.36 -10.59 11.60
C GLN A 290 25.72 -9.95 12.86
N PRO A 291 26.23 -8.80 13.34
CA PRO A 291 25.61 -8.11 14.47
C PRO A 291 24.22 -7.60 14.10
N CYS A 292 23.24 -7.79 15.00
CA CYS A 292 21.89 -7.27 14.82
C CYS A 292 21.84 -5.76 15.03
N LEU A 293 20.98 -5.07 14.27
CA LEU A 293 20.82 -3.62 14.35
C LEU A 293 20.44 -3.17 15.78
N LYS A 294 19.51 -3.87 16.45
CA LYS A 294 19.17 -3.61 17.86
C LYS A 294 20.37 -3.68 18.80
N ASP A 295 21.23 -4.68 18.65
CA ASP A 295 22.40 -4.90 19.52
C ASP A 295 23.46 -3.82 19.32
N MET A 296 23.52 -3.21 18.13
CA MET A 296 24.39 -2.06 17.86
C MET A 296 23.84 -0.77 18.47
N MET A 297 22.51 -0.63 18.55
CA MET A 297 21.84 0.55 19.10
C MET A 297 21.78 0.54 20.63
N ASP A 298 21.67 -0.64 21.25
CA ASP A 298 21.61 -0.82 22.70
C ASP A 298 23.00 -0.77 23.39
N GLN A 299 24.09 -0.62 22.63
CA GLN A 299 25.42 -0.46 23.20
C GLN A 299 25.57 0.90 23.89
N PRO A 300 25.84 0.94 25.21
CA PRO A 300 25.80 2.16 26.03
C PRO A 300 26.95 3.14 25.78
N ASN A 301 27.71 3.02 24.68
CA ASN A 301 28.82 3.90 24.41
C ASN A 301 29.14 3.94 22.92
N HIS A 302 29.28 5.15 22.38
CA HIS A 302 29.96 5.45 21.12
C HIS A 302 31.45 5.09 21.20
N GLN A 303 31.77 3.81 21.33
CA GLN A 303 33.11 3.28 21.19
C GLN A 303 32.98 2.03 20.33
N HIS A 304 33.14 2.19 19.02
CA HIS A 304 33.80 1.25 18.08
C HIS A 304 33.42 1.56 16.63
N ALA A 305 33.83 2.74 16.14
CA ALA A 305 34.14 2.92 14.72
C ALA A 305 35.65 2.82 14.43
N SER A 306 36.49 2.48 15.43
CA SER A 306 37.96 2.53 15.33
C SER A 306 38.69 1.23 15.65
N LYS A 307 38.01 0.09 15.72
CA LYS A 307 38.65 -1.24 15.86
C LYS A 307 38.21 -2.22 14.77
N ALA A 308 38.18 -1.77 13.52
CA ALA A 308 38.49 -2.69 12.43
C ALA A 308 40.02 -2.93 12.47
N PRO A 309 40.53 -4.15 12.26
CA PRO A 309 41.97 -4.34 12.06
C PRO A 309 42.35 -3.57 10.79
N ALA A 310 43.06 -2.44 10.98
CA ALA A 310 43.45 -1.46 9.96
C ALA A 310 44.37 -2.01 8.84
N GLY A 311 44.46 -3.33 8.66
CA GLY A 311 45.30 -3.96 7.64
C GLY A 311 44.53 -4.52 6.44
N ARG A 312 43.22 -4.80 6.54
CA ARG A 312 42.50 -5.55 5.49
C ARG A 312 41.56 -4.71 4.64
N THR A 313 40.96 -3.66 5.20
CA THR A 313 40.05 -2.75 4.48
C THR A 313 40.80 -1.79 3.55
N ASP A 314 41.97 -1.30 3.96
CA ASP A 314 42.73 -0.33 3.16
C ASP A 314 43.35 -0.99 1.91
N ALA A 315 43.76 -2.26 2.02
CA ALA A 315 44.25 -3.05 0.88
C ALA A 315 43.14 -3.42 -0.13
N LEU A 316 41.90 -3.62 0.34
CA LEU A 316 40.75 -3.91 -0.52
C LEU A 316 40.22 -2.65 -1.22
N LEU A 317 40.23 -1.50 -0.53
CA LEU A 317 39.81 -0.22 -1.11
C LEU A 317 40.84 0.33 -2.10
N ALA A 318 42.14 0.16 -1.85
CA ALA A 318 43.20 0.55 -2.79
C ALA A 318 43.12 -0.23 -4.12
N ASN A 319 42.69 -1.50 -4.07
CA ASN A 319 42.49 -2.34 -5.27
C ASN A 319 41.11 -2.17 -5.93
N ALA A 320 40.14 -1.54 -5.25
CA ALA A 320 38.79 -1.30 -5.78
C ALA A 320 38.63 0.09 -6.41
N MET A 321 39.58 1.00 -6.18
CA MET A 321 39.55 2.36 -6.72
C MET A 321 40.43 2.48 -7.97
N CYS A 322 39.81 2.91 -9.07
CA CYS A 322 40.52 3.15 -10.33
C CYS A 322 41.32 4.45 -10.21
N THR A 323 42.65 4.35 -10.19
CA THR A 323 43.57 5.50 -10.19
C THR A 323 44.34 5.55 -11.51
N ALA A 324 45.01 6.67 -11.80
CA ALA A 324 45.77 6.85 -13.04
C ALA A 324 46.89 5.81 -13.26
N GLN A 325 47.30 5.08 -12.22
CA GLN A 325 48.39 4.11 -12.27
C GLN A 325 47.92 2.67 -12.56
N ASN A 326 46.65 2.34 -12.29
CA ASN A 326 46.08 0.98 -12.36
C ASN A 326 44.92 0.86 -13.38
N THR A 327 44.70 1.90 -14.20
CA THR A 327 43.69 1.94 -15.29
C THR A 327 43.81 0.78 -16.28
N VAL A 328 45.03 0.34 -16.60
CA VAL A 328 45.29 -0.73 -17.59
C VAL A 328 44.79 -2.10 -17.10
N GLN A 329 44.75 -2.29 -15.78
CA GLN A 329 44.38 -3.56 -15.14
C GLN A 329 42.86 -3.74 -15.02
N PHE A 330 42.10 -2.64 -14.97
CA PHE A 330 40.63 -2.66 -15.11
C PHE A 330 40.19 -2.82 -16.56
N ALA A 331 40.95 -2.29 -17.53
CA ALA A 331 40.64 -2.41 -18.95
C ALA A 331 40.86 -3.83 -19.51
N SER A 332 41.79 -4.60 -18.94
CA SER A 332 42.09 -5.98 -19.37
C SER A 332 41.13 -7.03 -18.80
N GLY A 333 40.28 -6.68 -17.83
CA GLY A 333 39.33 -7.58 -17.17
C GLY A 333 37.94 -7.69 -17.82
N MET A 334 37.63 -6.86 -18.84
CA MET A 334 36.38 -7.01 -19.58
C MET A 334 36.53 -8.06 -20.69
N PRO A 335 35.66 -9.09 -20.75
CA PRO A 335 35.55 -9.92 -21.94
C PRO A 335 35.13 -9.04 -23.11
N ARG A 336 35.92 -9.00 -24.19
CA ARG A 336 35.48 -8.43 -25.48
C ARG A 336 34.21 -9.15 -25.90
N ALA A 337 33.14 -8.40 -26.16
CA ALA A 337 31.99 -8.90 -26.90
C ALA A 337 32.48 -9.42 -28.27
N PRO A 338 32.12 -10.64 -28.69
CA PRO A 338 32.51 -11.16 -29.99
C PRO A 338 31.59 -10.61 -31.08
N GLY A 339 32.20 -9.93 -32.06
CA GLY A 339 31.61 -9.73 -33.39
C GLY A 339 30.98 -8.36 -33.63
N GLU A 340 31.75 -7.45 -34.21
CA GLU A 340 31.58 -7.08 -35.63
C GLU A 340 32.81 -6.32 -36.10
N GLY A 341 33.42 -6.85 -37.16
CA GLY A 341 34.66 -6.37 -37.74
C GLY A 341 34.46 -5.16 -38.63
N LEU A 342 35.47 -4.30 -38.61
CA LEU A 342 35.81 -3.32 -39.63
C LEU A 342 35.71 -3.89 -41.06
N THR A 343 35.23 -3.10 -42.02
CA THR A 343 35.98 -2.76 -43.26
C THR A 343 35.23 -1.74 -44.13
N GLN A 344 35.98 -0.69 -44.52
CA GLN A 344 35.78 0.32 -45.59
C GLN A 344 34.72 1.40 -45.41
#